data_AF-A0A8S9KHX3-F1
#
_entry.id   AF-A0A8S9KHX3-F1
#
_cell.length_a   1.000
_cell.length_b   1.000
_cell.length_c   1.000
_cell.angle_alpha   90.00
_cell.angle_beta   90.00
_cell.angle_gamma   90.00
#
_symmetry.space_group_name_H-M   'P 1'
#
loop_
_entity.id
_entity.type
_entity.pdbx_description
1 polymer ?
#
loop_
_entity_poly.entity_id
_entity_poly.type
_entity_poly.pdbx_seq_one_letter_code
_entity_poly.pdbx_strand_id
1 'polypeptide(L)'
;MAFFDLNVPYSYPSQSGGKEVAVSVANKLRVKLATKAMELGYVGIAHNHSIGGVMTEKDSCTIPLLTLGSLIKAAPRLSSSVAFHRDLLGVPRSTPFRQYTRVTVKLESKAQCLGLNSGNPVLKSYDIVATPCPLVTELLSCSRLSFDQVNPPLRLILPLSVLDIASVPVVNEF
;
A
#
# COMPACT_ATOMS: atom_id res chain seq x y z
N MET A 1 -18.81 2.47 7.03
CA MET A 1 -17.66 1.62 6.63
C MET A 1 -16.59 2.52 6.00
N ALA A 2 -15.31 2.16 6.09
CA ALA A 2 -14.22 2.96 5.53
C ALA A 2 -13.52 2.18 4.39
N PHE A 3 -13.28 2.86 3.27
CA PHE A 3 -12.65 2.26 2.09
C PHE A 3 -11.16 2.63 2.02
N PHE A 4 -10.31 1.65 1.71
CA PHE A 4 -8.87 1.83 1.59
C PHE A 4 -8.39 1.18 0.28
N ASP A 5 -7.52 1.89 -0.45
CA ASP A 5 -6.83 1.31 -1.60
C ASP A 5 -5.41 0.93 -1.17
N LEU A 6 -5.15 -0.37 -1.10
CA LEU A 6 -3.90 -0.90 -0.57
C LEU A 6 -2.84 -1.17 -1.65
N ASN A 7 -3.05 -0.77 -2.91
CA ASN A 7 -2.18 -1.18 -4.01
C ASN A 7 -1.82 -0.03 -4.97
N VAL A 8 -1.51 1.16 -4.46
CA VAL A 8 -1.02 2.26 -5.30
C VAL A 8 0.45 1.99 -5.66
N PRO A 9 0.79 1.68 -6.92
CA PRO A 9 2.13 1.25 -7.28
C PRO A 9 3.16 2.38 -7.11
N TYR A 10 4.30 2.06 -6.51
CA TYR A 10 5.47 2.93 -6.44
C TYR A 10 6.72 2.23 -6.99
N SER A 11 7.39 2.91 -7.92
CA SER A 11 8.65 2.46 -8.50
C SER A 11 9.77 3.37 -8.03
N TYR A 12 10.83 2.77 -7.49
CA TYR A 12 12.03 3.50 -7.11
C TYR A 12 12.81 4.02 -8.32
N PRO A 13 13.41 5.22 -8.22
CA PRO A 13 14.37 5.68 -9.22
C PRO A 13 15.56 4.71 -9.28
N SER A 14 15.79 4.07 -10.42
CA SER A 14 17.01 3.27 -10.61
C SER A 14 18.22 4.19 -10.68
N GLN A 15 19.30 3.86 -9.96
CA GLN A 15 20.54 4.64 -9.90
C GLN A 15 21.28 4.79 -11.24
N SER A 16 20.87 4.08 -12.30
CA SER A 16 21.45 4.21 -13.64
C SER A 16 20.87 5.42 -14.41
N GLY A 17 21.48 6.60 -14.20
CA GLY A 17 21.76 7.69 -15.15
C GLY A 17 20.74 8.22 -16.19
N GLY A 18 19.49 7.73 -16.31
CA GLY A 18 18.65 8.08 -17.47
C GLY A 18 17.13 8.16 -17.25
N LYS A 19 16.63 8.19 -16.00
CA LYS A 19 15.20 7.99 -15.70
C LYS A 19 14.50 9.12 -14.93
N GLU A 20 15.02 10.34 -14.91
CA GLU A 20 14.34 11.46 -14.20
C GLU A 20 12.90 11.69 -14.70
N VAL A 21 12.69 11.54 -16.02
CA VAL A 21 11.36 11.66 -16.64
C VAL A 21 10.41 10.57 -16.13
N ALA A 22 10.85 9.31 -16.08
CA ALA A 22 10.04 8.18 -15.64
C ALA A 22 9.65 8.27 -14.17
N VAL A 23 10.55 8.80 -13.32
CA VAL A 23 10.30 9.04 -11.90
C VAL A 23 9.29 10.17 -11.71
N SER A 24 9.41 11.25 -12.51
CA SER A 24 8.43 12.34 -12.50
C SER A 24 7.04 11.85 -12.94
N VAL A 25 6.99 10.97 -13.94
CA VAL A 25 5.74 10.39 -14.46
C VAL A 25 5.12 9.45 -13.44
N ALA A 26 5.90 8.57 -12.82
CA ALA A 26 5.43 7.68 -11.76
C ALA A 26 4.90 8.47 -10.55
N ASN A 27 5.58 9.54 -10.14
CA ASN A 27 5.09 10.42 -9.08
C ASN A 27 3.82 11.18 -9.48
N LYS A 28 3.71 11.67 -10.73
CA LYS A 28 2.48 12.28 -11.25
C LYS A 28 1.31 11.28 -11.25
N LEU A 29 1.56 10.02 -11.63
CA LEU A 29 0.56 8.95 -11.58
C LEU A 29 0.13 8.66 -10.14
N ARG A 30 1.07 8.57 -9.18
CA ARG A 30 0.76 8.41 -7.75
C ARG A 30 -0.13 9.53 -7.23
N VAL A 31 0.20 10.78 -7.54
CA VAL A 31 -0.62 11.94 -7.16
C VAL A 31 -2.02 11.82 -7.77
N LYS A 32 -2.14 11.45 -9.05
CA LYS A 32 -3.44 11.27 -9.71
C LYS A 32 -4.27 10.16 -9.06
N LEU A 33 -3.68 8.99 -8.81
CA LEU A 33 -4.36 7.86 -8.17
C LEU A 33 -4.82 8.22 -6.76
N ALA A 34 -3.93 8.81 -5.96
CA ALA A 34 -4.27 9.26 -4.61
C ALA A 34 -5.39 10.30 -4.60
N THR A 35 -5.34 11.26 -5.53
CA THR A 35 -6.38 12.28 -5.67
C THR A 35 -7.71 11.64 -6.06
N LYS A 36 -7.72 10.68 -6.98
CA LYS A 36 -8.94 9.97 -7.38
C LYS A 36 -9.52 9.13 -6.26
N ALA A 37 -8.67 8.43 -5.50
CA ALA A 37 -9.11 7.69 -4.31
C ALA A 37 -9.78 8.63 -3.29
N MET A 38 -9.16 9.78 -2.99
CA MET A 38 -9.76 10.80 -2.14
C MET A 38 -11.11 11.28 -2.68
N GLU A 39 -11.18 11.63 -3.97
CA GLU A 39 -12.42 12.08 -4.61
C GLU A 39 -13.53 11.05 -4.46
N LEU A 40 -13.24 9.76 -4.60
CA LEU A 40 -14.20 8.66 -4.45
C LEU A 40 -14.58 8.35 -3.00
N GLY A 41 -14.07 9.11 -2.02
CA GLY A 41 -14.40 8.94 -0.61
C GLY A 41 -13.58 7.87 0.13
N TYR A 42 -12.44 7.44 -0.43
CA TYR A 42 -11.52 6.56 0.29
C TYR A 42 -10.92 7.29 1.50
N VAL A 43 -10.77 6.54 2.58
CA VAL A 43 -10.22 7.02 3.86
C VAL A 43 -8.69 6.91 3.89
N GLY A 44 -8.11 6.10 3.02
CA GLY A 44 -6.66 6.06 2.90
C GLY A 44 -6.16 5.22 1.74
N ILE A 45 -4.86 5.33 1.50
CA ILE A 45 -4.14 4.60 0.46
C ILE A 45 -2.87 3.98 1.01
N ALA A 46 -2.39 2.90 0.41
CA ALA A 46 -1.06 2.36 0.66
C ALA A 46 -0.21 2.39 -0.61
N HIS A 47 0.98 2.98 -0.50
CA HIS A 47 1.98 2.99 -1.56
C HIS A 47 2.70 1.64 -1.57
N ASN A 48 2.51 0.86 -2.63
CA ASN A 48 3.03 -0.48 -2.78
C ASN A 48 4.40 -0.47 -3.47
N HIS A 49 5.41 -1.01 -2.78
CA HIS A 49 6.72 -1.34 -3.35
C HIS A 49 6.83 -2.86 -3.54
N SER A 50 7.15 -3.30 -4.75
CA SER A 50 7.34 -4.72 -5.04
C SER A 50 8.83 -5.08 -5.04
N ILE A 51 9.22 -5.99 -4.15
CA ILE A 51 10.59 -6.52 -4.07
C ILE A 51 10.58 -7.94 -4.64
N GLY A 52 11.51 -8.21 -5.56
CA GLY A 52 11.82 -9.56 -6.04
C GLY A 52 13.21 -9.98 -5.62
N GLY A 53 13.39 -11.25 -5.30
CA GLY A 53 14.69 -11.81 -4.96
C GLY A 53 15.10 -11.60 -3.49
N VAL A 54 16.41 -11.51 -3.25
CA VAL A 54 16.98 -11.38 -1.90
C VAL A 54 16.82 -9.95 -1.40
N MET A 55 16.19 -9.78 -0.24
CA MET A 55 16.04 -8.48 0.42
C MET A 55 17.39 -7.95 0.92
N THR A 56 17.65 -6.68 0.64
CA THR A 56 18.83 -5.95 1.09
C THR A 56 18.42 -4.67 1.81
N GLU A 57 19.34 -4.03 2.53
CA GLU A 57 19.05 -2.75 3.22
C GLU A 57 18.58 -1.63 2.28
N LYS A 58 18.93 -1.72 0.99
CA LYS A 58 18.47 -0.78 -0.05
C LYS A 58 16.96 -0.85 -0.28
N ASP A 59 16.34 -1.97 0.08
CA ASP A 59 14.91 -2.19 -0.07
C ASP A 59 14.10 -1.64 1.12
N SER A 60 14.77 -0.99 2.08
CA SER A 60 14.09 -0.29 3.17
C SER A 60 13.19 0.85 2.66
N CYS A 61 12.09 1.07 3.37
CA CYS A 61 11.11 2.08 3.03
C CYS A 61 11.72 3.48 3.07
N THR A 62 11.69 4.11 1.91
CA THR A 62 12.13 5.48 1.66
C THR A 62 11.10 6.22 0.80
N ILE A 63 9.88 5.66 0.70
CA ILE A 63 8.78 6.18 -0.11
C ILE A 63 8.33 7.52 0.49
N PRO A 64 8.43 8.64 -0.25
CA PRO A 64 7.91 9.91 0.23
C PRO A 64 6.39 9.89 0.22
N LEU A 65 5.78 10.35 1.31
CA LEU A 65 4.34 10.57 1.40
C LEU A 65 3.94 11.78 0.56
N LEU A 66 2.71 11.74 0.03
CA LEU A 66 2.18 12.83 -0.78
C LEU A 66 1.79 14.00 0.11
N THR A 67 2.18 15.21 -0.30
CA THR A 67 1.81 16.43 0.41
C THR A 67 0.45 16.94 -0.04
N LEU A 68 -0.28 17.59 0.86
CA LEU A 68 -1.59 18.18 0.54
C LEU A 68 -1.51 19.16 -0.65
N GLY A 69 -0.43 19.96 -0.74
CA GLY A 69 -0.22 20.89 -1.85
C GLY A 69 -0.13 20.19 -3.22
N SER A 70 0.50 19.01 -3.28
CA SER A 70 0.57 18.24 -4.53
C SER A 70 -0.80 17.72 -4.99
N LEU A 71 -1.66 17.34 -4.03
CA LEU A 71 -3.01 16.83 -4.27
C LEU A 71 -3.97 17.94 -4.69
N ILE A 72 -3.95 19.10 -4.00
CA ILE A 72 -4.80 20.25 -4.35
C ILE A 72 -4.44 20.80 -5.73
N LYS A 73 -3.15 20.82 -6.08
CA LYS A 73 -2.70 21.23 -7.42
C LYS A 73 -3.22 20.29 -8.51
N ALA A 74 -3.38 19.00 -8.19
CA ALA A 74 -3.93 18.02 -9.12
C ALA A 74 -5.46 18.09 -9.24
N ALA A 75 -6.17 18.40 -8.14
CA ALA A 75 -7.62 18.60 -8.13
C ALA A 75 -8.01 19.82 -7.26
N PRO A 76 -8.25 20.99 -7.88
CA PRO A 76 -8.64 22.20 -7.14
C PRO A 76 -10.01 22.08 -6.44
N ARG A 77 -10.89 21.18 -6.91
CA ARG A 77 -12.23 20.92 -6.34
C ARG A 77 -12.26 19.68 -5.44
N LEU A 78 -11.10 19.24 -4.96
CA LEU A 78 -10.98 18.02 -4.15
C LEU A 78 -11.86 18.06 -2.91
N SER A 79 -11.90 19.18 -2.19
CA SER A 79 -12.65 19.31 -0.93
C SER A 79 -14.15 19.07 -1.09
N SER A 80 -14.78 19.66 -2.11
CA SER A 80 -16.23 19.48 -2.35
C SER A 80 -16.57 18.06 -2.82
N SER A 81 -15.73 17.48 -3.68
CA SER A 81 -15.90 16.09 -4.14
C SER A 81 -15.77 15.10 -2.98
N VAL A 82 -14.73 15.26 -2.16
CA VAL A 82 -14.48 14.42 -0.97
C VAL A 82 -15.66 14.51 0.01
N ALA A 83 -16.17 15.72 0.28
CA ALA A 83 -17.32 15.89 1.17
C ALA A 83 -18.55 15.16 0.65
N PHE A 84 -18.88 15.34 -0.63
CA PHE A 84 -20.04 14.69 -1.27
C PHE A 84 -19.96 13.16 -1.20
N HIS A 85 -18.84 12.57 -1.62
CA HIS A 85 -18.72 11.10 -1.62
C HIS A 85 -18.67 10.52 -0.21
N ARG A 86 -18.13 11.25 0.77
CA ARG A 86 -18.10 10.79 2.16
C ARG A 86 -19.47 10.84 2.82
N ASP A 87 -20.28 11.86 2.51
CA ASP A 87 -21.67 11.88 2.95
C ASP A 87 -22.45 10.70 2.37
N LEU A 88 -22.26 10.42 1.07
CA LEU A 88 -22.90 9.29 0.38
C LEU A 88 -22.48 7.93 0.97
N LEU A 89 -21.21 7.76 1.32
CA LEU A 89 -20.66 6.53 1.90
C LEU A 89 -20.84 6.43 3.43
N GLY A 90 -21.43 7.45 4.07
CA GLY A 90 -21.60 7.49 5.53
C GLY A 90 -20.29 7.58 6.31
N VAL A 91 -19.24 8.16 5.72
CA VAL A 91 -17.94 8.38 6.36
C VAL A 91 -17.94 9.78 7.01
N PRO A 92 -17.73 9.92 8.33
CA PRO A 92 -17.72 11.21 9.00
C PRO A 92 -16.71 12.15 8.37
N ARG A 93 -17.06 13.39 8.02
CA ARG A 93 -16.13 14.34 7.34
C ARG A 93 -14.84 14.63 8.14
N SER A 94 -14.85 14.43 9.46
CA SER A 94 -13.69 14.57 10.35
C SER A 94 -12.64 13.48 10.19
N THR A 95 -12.93 12.34 9.55
CA THR A 95 -11.94 11.26 9.39
C THR A 95 -10.76 11.72 8.52
N PRO A 96 -9.51 11.70 9.02
CA PRO A 96 -8.36 12.13 8.25
C PRO A 96 -8.06 11.11 7.14
N PHE A 97 -7.54 11.59 6.01
CA PHE A 97 -7.01 10.71 4.99
C PHE A 97 -5.65 10.15 5.40
N ARG A 98 -5.52 8.82 5.41
CA ARG A 98 -4.31 8.12 5.87
C ARG A 98 -3.49 7.62 4.69
N GLN A 99 -2.18 7.77 4.78
CA GLN A 99 -1.25 7.21 3.82
C GLN A 99 -0.40 6.16 4.53
N TYR A 100 -0.31 4.98 3.93
CA TYR A 100 0.48 3.86 4.41
C TYR A 100 1.54 3.48 3.39
N THR A 101 2.52 2.73 3.85
CA THR A 101 3.55 2.12 3.02
C THR A 101 3.39 0.61 3.06
N ARG A 102 3.31 0.02 1.87
CA ARG A 102 3.14 -1.42 1.69
C ARG A 102 4.34 -1.97 0.94
N VAL A 103 4.80 -3.13 1.36
CA VAL A 103 5.76 -3.93 0.60
C VAL A 103 5.11 -5.22 0.14
N THR A 104 5.23 -5.53 -1.14
CA THR A 104 4.85 -6.83 -1.71
C THR A 104 6.12 -7.61 -2.02
N VAL A 105 6.33 -8.70 -1.30
CA VAL A 105 7.54 -9.53 -1.46
C VAL A 105 7.21 -10.70 -2.36
N LYS A 106 7.83 -10.75 -3.54
CA LYS A 106 7.72 -11.90 -4.43
C LYS A 106 8.73 -12.96 -3.99
N LEU A 107 8.21 -14.06 -3.45
CA LEU A 107 9.02 -15.20 -3.05
C LEU A 107 9.29 -16.10 -4.25
N GLU A 108 10.57 -16.40 -4.48
CA GLU A 108 11.04 -17.32 -5.53
C GLU A 108 11.60 -18.61 -4.93
N SER A 109 11.96 -18.61 -3.64
CA SER A 109 12.54 -19.77 -2.95
C SER A 109 12.01 -19.92 -1.52
N LYS A 110 11.95 -21.17 -1.03
CA LYS A 110 11.65 -21.48 0.39
C LYS A 110 12.61 -20.78 1.36
N ALA A 111 13.88 -20.59 0.97
CA ALA A 111 14.86 -19.88 1.78
C ALA A 111 14.48 -18.41 2.01
N GLN A 112 13.84 -17.76 1.03
CA GLN A 112 13.37 -16.37 1.16
C GLN A 112 12.16 -16.27 2.10
N CYS A 113 11.33 -17.32 2.18
CA CYS A 113 10.21 -17.38 3.11
C CYS A 113 10.69 -17.35 4.58
N LEU A 114 11.81 -17.99 4.89
CA LEU A 114 12.43 -17.93 6.24
C LEU A 114 12.90 -16.51 6.62
N GLY A 115 13.22 -15.69 5.61
CA GLY A 115 13.58 -14.29 5.78
C GLY A 115 12.39 -13.36 6.08
N LEU A 116 11.14 -13.83 5.94
CA LEU A 116 9.92 -13.10 6.29
C LEU A 116 9.57 -13.27 7.77
N ASN A 117 10.41 -12.70 8.62
CA ASN A 117 10.21 -12.71 10.07
C ASN A 117 10.15 -11.29 10.64
N SER A 118 9.63 -11.16 11.85
CA SER A 118 9.50 -9.88 12.56
C SER A 118 10.85 -9.22 12.85
N GLY A 119 11.96 -9.97 12.82
CA GLY A 119 13.32 -9.47 13.00
C GLY A 119 13.90 -8.74 11.79
N ASN A 120 13.30 -8.88 10.60
CA ASN A 120 13.83 -8.30 9.37
C ASN A 120 13.69 -6.75 9.37
N PRO A 121 14.80 -5.99 9.32
CA PRO A 121 14.76 -4.52 9.39
C PRO A 121 14.05 -3.89 8.18
N VAL A 122 14.11 -4.52 7.01
CA VAL A 122 13.41 -4.05 5.81
C VAL A 122 11.91 -4.11 6.02
N LEU A 123 11.39 -5.25 6.48
CA LEU A 123 9.96 -5.39 6.79
C LEU A 123 9.52 -4.44 7.90
N LYS A 124 10.40 -4.15 8.86
CA LYS A 124 10.10 -3.20 9.94
C LYS A 124 9.94 -1.76 9.45
N SER A 125 10.50 -1.41 8.30
CA SER A 125 10.40 -0.06 7.75
C SER A 125 9.06 0.23 7.05
N TYR A 126 8.26 -0.80 6.77
CA TYR A 126 6.94 -0.68 6.14
C TYR A 126 5.81 -0.82 7.16
N ASP A 127 4.65 -0.25 6.84
CA ASP A 127 3.43 -0.40 7.64
C ASP A 127 2.76 -1.75 7.37
N ILE A 128 2.69 -2.13 6.10
CA ILE A 128 1.97 -3.32 5.62
C ILE A 128 2.91 -4.21 4.81
N VAL A 129 2.86 -5.52 5.06
CA VAL A 129 3.65 -6.52 4.33
C VAL A 129 2.69 -7.48 3.64
N ALA A 130 2.84 -7.67 2.34
CA ALA A 130 2.04 -8.59 1.55
C ALA A 130 2.93 -9.58 0.81
N THR A 131 2.42 -10.79 0.59
CA THR A 131 3.16 -11.84 -0.12
C THR A 131 2.22 -12.60 -1.05
N PRO A 132 2.51 -12.67 -2.37
CA PRO A 132 1.84 -13.54 -3.31
C PRO A 132 2.38 -14.94 -3.09
N CYS A 133 1.79 -15.71 -2.19
CA CYS A 133 2.15 -17.10 -2.07
C CYS A 133 0.89 -17.93 -1.83
N PRO A 134 0.48 -18.76 -2.82
CA PRO A 134 -0.63 -19.70 -2.65
C PRO A 134 -0.29 -20.87 -1.71
N LEU A 135 0.99 -21.01 -1.31
CA LEU A 135 1.46 -22.02 -0.35
C LEU A 135 1.51 -21.49 1.10
N VAL A 136 0.93 -20.31 1.39
CA VAL A 136 0.83 -19.80 2.77
C VAL A 136 -0.34 -20.45 3.51
N THR A 137 -1.32 -21.01 2.79
CA THR A 137 -2.41 -21.80 3.37
C THR A 137 -1.94 -23.12 3.99
N GLU A 138 -0.86 -23.74 3.52
CA GLU A 138 -0.26 -24.91 4.19
C GLU A 138 0.79 -24.54 5.25
N LEU A 139 1.49 -23.40 5.08
CA LEU A 139 2.48 -22.90 6.05
C LEU A 139 1.88 -22.08 7.20
N LEU A 140 0.55 -22.01 7.33
CA LEU A 140 -0.11 -21.61 8.58
C LEU A 140 0.20 -22.58 9.76
N SER A 141 0.87 -23.70 9.49
CA SER A 141 1.54 -24.54 10.51
C SER A 141 2.81 -23.88 11.11
N CYS A 142 3.42 -22.88 10.45
CA CYS A 142 4.47 -22.03 11.02
C CYS A 142 3.86 -20.96 11.94
N SER A 143 3.30 -21.45 13.04
CA SER A 143 2.74 -20.78 14.19
C SER A 143 3.78 -19.98 15.01
N ARG A 144 4.53 -19.06 14.38
CA ARG A 144 5.43 -18.11 15.08
C ARG A 144 5.60 -16.76 14.39
N LEU A 145 4.55 -16.21 13.77
CA LEU A 145 4.48 -14.76 13.60
C LEU A 145 3.84 -14.21 14.87
N SER A 146 4.69 -13.94 15.86
CA SER A 146 4.33 -13.35 17.14
C SER A 146 3.52 -12.07 16.91
N PHE A 147 2.22 -12.15 17.17
CA PHE A 147 1.40 -10.98 17.46
C PHE A 147 1.93 -10.41 18.77
N ASP A 148 2.84 -9.44 18.68
CA ASP A 148 3.25 -8.68 19.85
C ASP A 148 2.09 -7.72 20.18
N GLN A 149 1.40 -8.01 21.29
CA GLN A 149 0.16 -7.38 21.74
C GLN A 149 0.43 -6.04 22.45
N VAL A 150 1.49 -5.34 22.06
CA VAL A 150 1.89 -4.06 22.65
C VAL A 150 2.13 -3.09 21.50
N ASN A 151 1.17 -2.18 21.30
CA ASN A 151 1.19 -1.03 20.40
C ASN A 151 0.67 -1.31 18.96
N PRO A 152 -0.48 -0.75 18.52
CA PRO A 152 -0.90 -0.91 17.13
C PRO A 152 0.01 -0.06 16.25
N PRO A 153 0.61 -0.67 15.22
CA PRO A 153 -0.01 -0.47 13.92
C PRO A 153 -0.30 -1.82 13.29
N LEU A 154 -1.37 -1.87 12.51
CA LEU A 154 -1.88 -3.03 11.79
C LEU A 154 -0.81 -3.65 10.87
N ARG A 155 0.09 -4.48 11.42
CA ARG A 155 1.04 -5.30 10.66
C ARG A 155 0.35 -6.57 10.22
N LEU A 156 -0.52 -6.43 9.24
CA LEU A 156 -1.22 -7.54 8.62
C LEU A 156 -0.36 -8.13 7.50
N ILE A 157 0.20 -9.32 7.74
CA ILE A 157 0.71 -10.17 6.67
C ILE A 157 -0.51 -10.80 6.01
N LEU A 158 -0.97 -10.17 4.93
CA LEU A 158 -2.14 -10.65 4.20
C LEU A 158 -1.72 -11.43 2.96
N PRO A 159 -2.30 -12.62 2.73
CA PRO A 159 -2.20 -13.25 1.42
C PRO A 159 -2.89 -12.34 0.39
N LEU A 160 -2.28 -12.20 -0.78
CA LEU A 160 -2.78 -11.33 -1.85
C LEU A 160 -4.24 -11.64 -2.25
N SER A 161 -4.66 -12.91 -2.14
CA SER A 161 -6.04 -13.34 -2.38
C SER A 161 -7.08 -12.72 -1.44
N VAL A 162 -6.68 -12.31 -0.22
CA VAL A 162 -7.58 -11.64 0.74
C VAL A 162 -7.56 -10.12 0.55
N LEU A 163 -6.48 -9.57 0.00
CA LEU A 163 -6.34 -8.15 -0.30
C LEU A 163 -7.11 -7.71 -1.55
N ASP A 164 -7.21 -8.57 -2.57
CA ASP A 164 -8.03 -8.28 -3.76
C ASP A 164 -9.54 -8.22 -3.43
N ILE A 165 -9.97 -8.83 -2.32
CA ILE A 165 -11.37 -8.79 -1.85
C ILE A 165 -11.71 -7.45 -1.17
N ALA A 166 -10.70 -6.71 -0.66
CA ALA A 166 -10.90 -5.37 -0.09
C ALA A 166 -10.97 -4.27 -1.15
N SER A 167 -10.59 -4.57 -2.39
CA SER A 167 -10.98 -3.79 -3.58
C SER A 167 -12.39 -4.24 -3.95
N VAL A 168 -13.36 -3.36 -3.72
CA VAL A 168 -14.80 -3.53 -4.00
C VAL A 168 -15.04 -4.39 -5.26
N PRO A 169 -15.99 -5.36 -5.24
CA PRO A 169 -16.36 -6.10 -6.43
C PRO A 169 -16.76 -5.11 -7.52
N VAL A 170 -16.04 -5.11 -8.63
CA VAL A 170 -16.57 -4.59 -9.88
C VAL A 170 -17.75 -5.49 -10.21
N VAL A 171 -18.94 -5.02 -9.86
CA VAL A 171 -20.20 -5.52 -10.38
C VAL A 171 -20.11 -5.32 -11.89
N ASN A 172 -19.77 -6.39 -12.60
CA ASN A 172 -20.05 -6.50 -14.02
C ASN A 172 -21.57 -6.70 -14.13
N GLU A 173 -22.30 -5.61 -14.27
CA GLU A 173 -23.63 -5.63 -14.87
C GLU A 173 -23.49 -5.35 -16.36
N PHE A 174 -23.73 -6.39 -17.15
CA PHE A 174 -24.41 -6.32 -18.44
C PHE A 174 -25.64 -7.20 -18.36
#